data_AF-A0A351DR86-F1
#
_entry.id   AF-A0A351DR86-F1
#
_cell.length_a   1.000
_cell.length_b   1.000
_cell.length_c   1.000
_cell.angle_alpha   90.00
_cell.angle_beta   90.00
_cell.angle_gamma   90.00
#
_symmetry.space_group_name_H-M   'P 1'
#
loop_
_entity.id
_entity.type
_entity.pdbx_description
1 polymer ?
#
loop_
_entity_poly.entity_id
_entity_poly.type
_entity_poly.pdbx_seq_one_letter_code
_entity_poly.pdbx_strand_id
1 'polypeptide(L)'
;MADETTGFVNVGERTNVTGSAMFKRLILNGEFDEALAVARQQVENGAQIIDINMDEGMLDSQSAMVTFLNLIASEPDISRVPVMIDSSKWDILEAGMQCVQGKGIINSISLKEGEAIFIEQARKIRQYGFAVVVMAFDETGQAETRARKLEICQRSYKILTETIGFPPEDIIFDPNVFAVATGIEEHNNYALDFIEACRDITEHCTHSSISGGISNVSFSFRGNNAVREAMHSVFLFHAIRQGLSMGIVNAGQLAIYEDIDSKLRELVEDVILNRRDDSTERLVDAAPTYNVDREEEDTTVAEWRNGSCEERLAYALIKGIDTHVVDDTEEARLKAPRPLSVIEGPLMDGMNTVGDLFGAGKMFLPQVVKSARVMKKAVAHLIPFIEEEKEAAGDTSQEHGVIIMATVKGDVHDIGKNIVGVVLQCNNFKVIDLGVMVPTQTILDAAREHNADIIGLSGLITPSLDEMVTVASEMERQGFTCPL
;
A
#
# COMPACT_ATOMS: atom_id res chain seq x y z
N MET A 1 -9.49 7.25 -5.58
CA MET A 1 -8.26 6.43 -5.49
C MET A 1 -8.22 5.56 -4.23
N ALA A 2 -8.91 5.95 -3.14
CA ALA A 2 -9.22 5.07 -2.02
C ALA A 2 -10.74 4.80 -1.99
N ASP A 3 -11.14 3.56 -1.76
CA ASP A 3 -12.50 3.10 -1.48
C ASP A 3 -12.44 2.00 -0.41
N GLU A 4 -13.60 1.47 0.00
CA GLU A 4 -13.69 0.39 1.00
C GLU A 4 -12.86 -0.86 0.63
N THR A 5 -12.53 -1.04 -0.65
CA THR A 5 -11.75 -2.17 -1.20
C THR A 5 -10.25 -1.88 -1.21
N THR A 6 -9.85 -0.64 -1.51
CA THR A 6 -8.44 -0.23 -1.65
C THR A 6 -7.80 0.19 -0.33
N GLY A 7 -8.59 0.64 0.64
CA GLY A 7 -8.09 1.12 1.93
C GLY A 7 -7.18 2.34 1.79
N PHE A 8 -6.26 2.52 2.75
CA PHE A 8 -5.31 3.63 2.77
C PHE A 8 -4.23 3.50 1.68
N VAL A 9 -4.08 4.53 0.85
CA VAL A 9 -3.12 4.54 -0.27
C VAL A 9 -1.76 5.06 0.17
N ASN A 10 -0.73 4.21 0.04
CA ASN A 10 0.63 4.55 0.43
C ASN A 10 1.40 5.19 -0.73
N VAL A 11 1.81 6.44 -0.57
CA VAL A 11 2.64 7.17 -1.53
C VAL A 11 4.09 7.11 -1.06
N GLY A 12 4.98 6.50 -1.86
CA GLY A 12 6.38 6.31 -1.49
C GLY A 12 7.19 7.61 -1.51
N GLU A 13 7.78 7.99 -0.37
CA GLU A 13 8.48 9.27 -0.17
C GLU A 13 9.99 9.30 -0.53
N ARG A 14 10.62 8.15 -0.79
CA ARG A 14 12.10 8.04 -0.81
C ARG A 14 12.75 8.53 -2.09
N THR A 15 11.98 8.73 -3.15
CA THR A 15 12.37 9.26 -4.47
C THR A 15 12.37 10.80 -4.45
N ASN A 16 12.91 11.36 -3.37
CA ASN A 16 12.89 12.78 -3.08
C ASN A 16 14.30 13.28 -2.74
N VAL A 17 14.85 14.20 -3.55
CA VAL A 17 16.22 14.72 -3.39
C VAL A 17 16.38 15.53 -2.09
N THR A 18 15.33 16.16 -1.57
CA THR A 18 15.39 16.86 -0.29
C THR A 18 15.13 15.95 0.91
N GLY A 19 14.31 14.92 0.76
CA GLY A 19 13.91 13.99 1.82
C GLY A 19 14.83 12.78 2.04
N SER A 20 15.56 12.34 1.01
CA SER A 20 16.35 11.11 1.04
C SER A 20 17.81 11.36 0.68
N ALA A 21 18.70 11.28 1.66
CA ALA A 21 20.15 11.47 1.47
C ALA A 21 20.75 10.50 0.45
N MET A 22 20.25 9.26 0.43
CA MET A 22 20.65 8.24 -0.54
C MET A 22 20.23 8.66 -1.95
N PHE A 23 18.95 8.98 -2.16
CA PHE A 23 18.44 9.36 -3.48
C PHE A 23 19.11 10.63 -4.00
N LYS A 24 19.31 11.62 -3.12
CA LYS A 24 20.09 12.83 -3.41
C LYS A 24 21.47 12.52 -3.98
N ARG A 25 22.22 11.64 -3.32
CA ARG A 25 23.56 11.22 -3.76
C ARG A 25 23.51 10.61 -5.15
N LEU A 26 22.58 9.69 -5.38
CA LEU A 26 22.44 8.98 -6.67
C LEU A 26 22.15 9.96 -7.81
N ILE A 27 21.16 10.85 -7.63
CA ILE A 27 20.77 11.82 -8.66
C ILE A 27 21.88 12.83 -8.94
N LEU A 28 22.55 13.36 -7.91
CA LEU A 28 23.67 14.30 -8.10
C LEU A 28 24.88 13.67 -8.79
N ASN A 29 25.08 12.36 -8.64
CA ASN A 29 26.13 11.61 -9.31
C ASN A 29 25.73 11.12 -10.71
N GLY A 30 24.47 11.30 -11.14
CA GLY A 30 23.95 10.75 -12.40
C GLY A 30 23.75 9.22 -12.37
N GLU A 31 23.71 8.61 -11.18
CA GLU A 31 23.52 7.17 -10.94
C GLU A 31 22.02 6.80 -11.04
N PHE A 32 21.39 7.07 -12.20
CA PHE A 32 19.94 6.91 -12.37
C PHE A 32 19.46 5.46 -12.27
N ASP A 33 20.26 4.47 -12.67
CA ASP A 33 19.90 3.04 -12.56
C ASP A 33 19.76 2.60 -11.10
N GLU A 34 20.65 3.06 -10.24
CA GLU A 34 20.57 2.82 -8.79
C GLU A 34 19.40 3.60 -8.17
N ALA A 35 19.10 4.79 -8.69
CA ALA A 35 17.93 5.57 -8.27
C ALA A 35 16.61 4.86 -8.63
N LEU A 36 16.53 4.17 -9.77
CA LEU A 36 15.38 3.32 -10.11
C LEU A 36 15.19 2.17 -9.13
N ALA A 37 16.28 1.60 -8.60
CA ALA A 37 16.18 0.56 -7.58
C ALA A 37 15.50 1.08 -6.30
N VAL A 38 15.70 2.35 -5.93
CA VAL A 38 14.97 2.98 -4.81
C VAL A 38 13.47 3.04 -5.10
N ALA A 39 13.07 3.45 -6.32
CA ALA A 39 11.67 3.47 -6.73
C ALA A 39 11.06 2.05 -6.72
N ARG A 40 11.74 1.07 -7.33
CA ARG A 40 11.32 -0.33 -7.37
C ARG A 40 11.12 -0.90 -5.97
N GLN A 41 12.07 -0.67 -5.06
CA GLN A 41 12.00 -1.13 -3.68
C GLN A 41 10.77 -0.56 -2.94
N GLN A 42 10.34 0.66 -3.24
CA GLN A 42 9.12 1.22 -2.65
C GLN A 42 7.87 0.50 -3.13
N VAL A 43 7.76 0.23 -4.45
CA VAL A 43 6.63 -0.52 -5.03
C VAL A 43 6.58 -1.94 -4.48
N GLU A 44 7.73 -2.62 -4.40
CA GLU A 44 7.84 -3.96 -3.81
C GLU A 44 7.47 -4.00 -2.32
N ASN A 45 7.70 -2.91 -1.60
CA ASN A 45 7.27 -2.73 -0.22
C ASN A 45 5.83 -2.20 -0.11
N GLY A 46 5.07 -2.18 -1.20
CA GLY A 46 3.64 -1.89 -1.22
C GLY A 46 3.26 -0.41 -1.35
N ALA A 47 4.18 0.46 -1.79
CA ALA A 47 3.79 1.79 -2.27
C ALA A 47 2.93 1.64 -3.53
N GLN A 48 1.76 2.28 -3.52
CA GLN A 48 0.78 2.25 -4.62
C GLN A 48 0.94 3.44 -5.55
N ILE A 49 1.67 4.47 -5.13
CA ILE A 49 2.05 5.65 -5.89
C ILE A 49 3.50 5.98 -5.51
N ILE A 50 4.30 6.48 -6.45
CA ILE A 50 5.67 6.95 -6.18
C ILE A 50 5.71 8.48 -6.27
N ASP A 51 6.08 9.16 -5.19
CA ASP A 51 6.31 10.61 -5.16
C ASP A 51 7.73 10.93 -5.63
N ILE A 52 7.87 11.81 -6.62
CA ILE A 52 9.16 12.10 -7.27
C ILE A 52 9.43 13.59 -7.13
N ASN A 53 10.45 13.92 -6.35
CA ASN A 53 10.89 15.30 -6.15
C ASN A 53 12.37 15.46 -6.54
N MET A 54 12.62 16.38 -7.48
CA MET A 54 13.94 16.71 -8.00
C MET A 54 14.39 18.13 -7.65
N ASP A 55 13.70 18.83 -6.76
CA ASP A 55 14.03 20.21 -6.38
C ASP A 55 15.33 20.25 -5.55
N GLU A 56 16.39 20.78 -6.16
CA GLU A 56 17.69 20.98 -5.53
C GLU A 56 18.42 22.11 -6.25
N GLY A 57 19.05 23.02 -5.50
CA GLY A 57 19.65 24.24 -6.06
C GLY A 57 20.85 23.98 -6.96
N MET A 58 21.51 22.84 -6.81
CA MET A 58 22.68 22.44 -7.62
C MET A 58 22.33 21.55 -8.82
N LEU A 59 21.05 21.21 -9.02
CA LEU A 59 20.59 20.29 -10.05
C LEU A 59 19.81 21.04 -11.15
N ASP A 60 19.94 20.60 -12.40
CA ASP A 60 18.92 20.89 -13.41
C ASP A 60 17.69 20.03 -13.11
N SER A 61 16.87 20.50 -12.16
CA SER A 61 15.71 19.77 -11.64
C SER A 61 14.70 19.41 -12.72
N GLN A 62 14.52 20.27 -13.73
CA GLN A 62 13.60 20.00 -14.83
C GLN A 62 14.12 18.84 -15.70
N SER A 63 15.39 18.89 -16.12
CA SER A 63 15.97 17.80 -16.90
C SER A 63 16.00 16.50 -16.10
N ALA A 64 16.35 16.54 -14.81
CA ALA A 64 16.39 15.36 -13.96
C ALA A 64 15.00 14.72 -13.79
N MET A 65 13.95 15.53 -13.62
CA MET A 65 12.56 15.06 -13.56
C MET A 65 12.17 14.34 -14.85
N VAL A 66 12.39 14.98 -16.01
CA VAL A 66 12.08 14.40 -17.32
C VAL A 66 12.86 13.10 -17.55
N THR A 67 14.15 13.07 -17.25
CA THR A 67 14.99 11.86 -17.39
C THR A 67 14.47 10.74 -16.52
N PHE A 68 14.21 10.99 -15.23
CA PHE A 68 13.80 9.95 -14.30
C PHE A 68 12.40 9.40 -14.60
N LEU A 69 11.45 10.27 -14.99
CA LEU A 69 10.11 9.83 -15.41
C LEU A 69 10.14 8.94 -16.65
N ASN A 70 10.97 9.27 -17.65
CA ASN A 70 11.14 8.44 -18.85
C ASN A 70 11.78 7.08 -18.52
N LEU A 71 12.72 7.04 -17.57
CA LEU A 71 13.32 5.80 -17.11
C LEU A 71 12.31 4.94 -16.34
N ILE A 72 11.50 5.53 -15.46
CA ILE A 72 10.42 4.80 -14.77
C ILE A 72 9.45 4.18 -15.77
N ALA A 73 9.07 4.92 -16.82
CA ALA A 73 8.18 4.40 -17.87
C ALA A 73 8.76 3.17 -18.59
N SER A 74 10.09 3.03 -18.64
CA SER A 74 10.78 1.89 -19.24
C SER A 74 10.91 0.66 -18.34
N GLU A 75 10.57 0.77 -17.05
CA GLU A 75 10.70 -0.29 -16.06
C GLU A 75 9.30 -0.83 -15.65
N PRO A 76 8.88 -2.01 -16.14
CA PRO A 76 7.53 -2.56 -15.91
C PRO A 76 7.14 -2.71 -14.44
N ASP A 77 8.11 -3.05 -13.57
CA ASP A 77 7.86 -3.24 -12.14
C ASP A 77 7.50 -1.94 -11.41
N ILE A 78 7.86 -0.79 -12.00
CA ILE A 78 7.57 0.55 -11.46
C ILE A 78 6.41 1.18 -12.22
N SER A 79 6.36 1.10 -13.55
CA SER A 79 5.35 1.78 -14.38
C SER A 79 3.92 1.24 -14.19
N ARG A 80 3.75 0.13 -13.50
CA ARG A 80 2.43 -0.39 -13.06
C ARG A 80 1.73 0.48 -12.00
N VAL A 81 2.46 1.36 -11.30
CA VAL A 81 1.87 2.29 -10.32
C VAL A 81 1.93 3.74 -10.81
N PRO A 82 0.94 4.61 -10.47
CA PRO A 82 1.00 6.02 -10.81
C PRO A 82 2.19 6.75 -10.17
N VAL A 83 2.61 7.83 -10.81
CA VAL A 83 3.61 8.76 -10.27
C VAL A 83 2.94 10.04 -9.76
N MET A 84 3.42 10.52 -8.63
CA MET A 84 3.14 11.84 -8.10
C MET A 84 4.34 12.74 -8.39
N ILE A 85 4.14 13.74 -9.25
CA ILE A 85 5.18 14.67 -9.69
C ILE A 85 5.24 15.79 -8.66
N ASP A 86 6.32 15.85 -7.89
CA ASP A 86 6.52 16.80 -6.79
C ASP A 86 7.54 17.88 -7.15
N SER A 87 7.09 19.13 -7.16
CA SER A 87 7.96 20.30 -7.30
C SER A 87 7.25 21.57 -6.84
N SER A 88 8.03 22.49 -6.28
CA SER A 88 7.63 23.86 -5.99
C SER A 88 7.59 24.76 -7.24
N LYS A 89 8.06 24.29 -8.40
CA LYS A 89 8.17 25.07 -9.64
C LYS A 89 7.22 24.55 -10.71
N TRP A 90 6.32 25.41 -11.18
CA TRP A 90 5.34 25.08 -12.20
C TRP A 90 5.95 24.49 -13.49
N ASP A 91 7.04 25.06 -13.98
CA ASP A 91 7.67 24.60 -15.23
C ASP A 91 8.16 23.14 -15.16
N ILE A 92 8.52 22.66 -13.96
CA ILE A 92 8.93 21.27 -13.72
C ILE A 92 7.72 20.36 -13.72
N LEU A 93 6.64 20.75 -13.02
CA LEU A 93 5.37 20.02 -13.01
C LEU A 93 4.82 19.86 -14.43
N GLU A 94 4.86 20.94 -15.22
CA GLU A 94 4.40 20.92 -16.61
C GLU A 94 5.27 20.03 -17.50
N ALA A 95 6.60 20.11 -17.39
CA ALA A 95 7.50 19.23 -18.12
C ALA A 95 7.28 17.74 -17.75
N GLY A 96 7.02 17.45 -16.47
CA GLY A 96 6.69 16.12 -16.01
C GLY A 96 5.37 15.58 -16.58
N MET A 97 4.31 16.40 -16.58
CA MET A 97 3.00 16.04 -17.20
C MET A 97 3.13 15.68 -18.67
N GLN A 98 4.03 16.32 -19.41
CA GLN A 98 4.27 16.04 -20.83
C GLN A 98 4.98 14.70 -21.08
N CYS A 99 5.65 14.13 -20.07
CA CYS A 99 6.42 12.89 -20.20
C CYS A 99 5.66 11.64 -19.76
N VAL A 100 4.78 11.78 -18.77
CA VAL A 100 4.10 10.64 -18.15
C VAL A 100 2.97 10.14 -19.06
N GLN A 101 3.00 8.83 -19.35
CA GLN A 101 1.92 8.14 -20.04
C GLN A 101 0.92 7.62 -19.00
N GLY A 102 -0.37 7.92 -19.19
CA GLY A 102 -1.42 7.59 -18.23
C GLY A 102 -1.69 8.73 -17.24
N LYS A 103 -2.43 8.42 -16.17
CA LYS A 103 -2.89 9.41 -15.19
C LYS A 103 -1.95 9.46 -14.00
N GLY A 104 -1.18 10.54 -13.88
CA GLY A 104 -0.39 10.85 -12.69
C GLY A 104 -1.10 11.83 -11.74
N ILE A 105 -0.36 12.25 -10.71
CA ILE A 105 -0.80 13.23 -9.71
C ILE A 105 0.19 14.39 -9.68
N ILE A 106 -0.31 15.61 -9.58
CA ILE A 106 0.51 16.81 -9.41
C ILE A 106 0.58 17.19 -7.93
N ASN A 107 1.79 17.24 -7.39
CA ASN A 107 2.09 17.69 -6.03
C ASN A 107 2.96 18.97 -6.11
N SER A 108 2.40 20.16 -5.98
CA SER A 108 1.00 20.51 -5.70
C SER A 108 0.69 21.90 -6.26
N ILE A 109 -0.57 22.31 -6.19
CA ILE A 109 -0.98 23.71 -6.40
C ILE A 109 -1.59 24.29 -5.12
N SER A 110 -1.69 25.62 -5.04
CA SER A 110 -2.28 26.31 -3.89
C SER A 110 -2.78 27.70 -4.25
N LEU A 111 -3.49 28.35 -3.32
CA LEU A 111 -3.94 29.74 -3.47
C LEU A 111 -2.87 30.77 -3.07
N LYS A 112 -1.64 30.33 -2.74
CA LYS A 112 -0.53 31.19 -2.29
C LYS A 112 -0.28 32.39 -3.19
N GLU A 113 -0.30 32.19 -4.51
CA GLU A 113 -0.05 33.23 -5.51
C GLU A 113 -1.34 33.88 -6.02
N GLY A 114 -2.46 33.62 -5.34
CA GLY A 114 -3.78 34.11 -5.66
C GLY A 114 -4.57 33.22 -6.60
N GLU A 115 -5.88 33.48 -6.63
CA GLU A 115 -6.87 32.68 -7.34
C GLU A 115 -6.65 32.58 -8.85
N ALA A 116 -6.14 33.64 -9.50
CA ALA A 116 -5.94 33.65 -10.94
C ALA A 116 -4.92 32.59 -11.39
N ILE A 117 -3.77 32.51 -10.69
CA ILE A 117 -2.71 31.54 -10.98
C ILE A 117 -3.20 30.12 -10.64
N PHE A 118 -3.88 29.95 -9.51
CA PHE A 118 -4.48 28.67 -9.13
C PHE A 118 -5.44 28.13 -10.22
N ILE A 119 -6.32 28.99 -10.76
CA ILE A 119 -7.25 28.61 -11.84
C ILE A 119 -6.51 28.26 -13.14
N GLU A 120 -5.48 29.03 -13.51
CA GLU A 120 -4.68 28.78 -14.70
C GLU A 120 -4.00 27.41 -14.63
N GLN A 121 -3.31 27.15 -13.52
CA GLN A 121 -2.61 25.88 -13.26
C GLN A 121 -3.60 24.71 -13.24
N ALA A 122 -4.70 24.81 -12.48
CA ALA A 122 -5.71 23.76 -12.40
C ALA A 122 -6.36 23.45 -13.76
N ARG A 123 -6.64 24.46 -14.59
CA ARG A 123 -7.14 24.22 -15.96
C ARG A 123 -6.15 23.41 -16.79
N LYS A 124 -4.87 23.71 -16.66
CA LYS A 124 -3.81 23.02 -17.40
C LYS A 124 -3.64 21.58 -16.93
N ILE A 125 -3.63 21.34 -15.61
CA ILE A 125 -3.63 19.98 -15.03
C ILE A 125 -4.82 19.17 -15.55
N ARG A 126 -6.02 19.76 -15.58
CA ARG A 126 -7.23 19.13 -16.12
C ARG A 126 -7.09 18.78 -17.60
N GLN A 127 -6.48 19.66 -18.40
CA GLN A 127 -6.23 19.42 -19.82
C GLN A 127 -5.28 18.24 -20.06
N TYR A 128 -4.28 18.06 -19.19
CA TYR A 128 -3.41 16.88 -19.22
C TYR A 128 -4.07 15.61 -18.65
N GLY A 129 -5.19 15.74 -17.93
CA GLY A 129 -5.94 14.62 -17.35
C GLY A 129 -5.39 14.09 -16.02
N PHE A 130 -4.63 14.91 -15.29
CA PHE A 130 -3.99 14.55 -14.03
C PHE A 130 -4.90 14.82 -12.83
N ALA A 131 -4.70 14.05 -11.75
CA ALA A 131 -5.21 14.41 -10.43
C ALA A 131 -4.28 15.45 -9.77
N VAL A 132 -4.77 16.14 -8.74
CA VAL A 132 -4.05 17.28 -8.15
C VAL A 132 -4.09 17.27 -6.63
N VAL A 133 -2.92 17.44 -6.02
CA VAL A 133 -2.78 17.79 -4.61
C VAL A 133 -2.95 19.30 -4.46
N VAL A 134 -3.83 19.70 -3.56
CA VAL A 134 -4.14 21.09 -3.23
C VAL A 134 -3.71 21.35 -1.79
N MET A 135 -2.64 22.11 -1.63
CA MET A 135 -2.16 22.49 -0.30
C MET A 135 -3.12 23.47 0.36
N ALA A 136 -3.35 23.31 1.66
CA ALA A 136 -4.04 24.30 2.48
C ALA A 136 -3.12 25.52 2.74
N PHE A 137 -2.82 26.26 1.67
CA PHE A 137 -2.00 27.47 1.65
C PHE A 137 -2.71 28.49 0.75
N ASP A 138 -2.97 29.68 1.27
CA ASP A 138 -3.52 30.79 0.49
C ASP A 138 -2.71 32.09 0.60
N GLU A 139 -3.27 33.19 0.12
CA GLU A 139 -2.61 34.50 0.08
C GLU A 139 -2.17 35.03 1.45
N THR A 140 -2.71 34.46 2.54
CA THR A 140 -2.38 34.84 3.92
C THR A 140 -1.36 33.92 4.60
N GLY A 141 -1.04 32.78 3.99
CA GLY A 141 -0.08 31.81 4.54
C GLY A 141 -0.62 30.37 4.62
N GLN A 142 0.07 29.55 5.41
CA GLN A 142 -0.27 28.15 5.63
C GLN A 142 -1.40 27.99 6.64
N ALA A 143 -2.24 26.99 6.44
CA ALA A 143 -3.30 26.63 7.38
C ALA A 143 -2.76 25.85 8.58
N GLU A 144 -2.55 26.53 9.70
CA GLU A 144 -2.08 25.93 10.95
C GLU A 144 -3.22 25.31 11.77
N THR A 145 -4.37 25.98 11.87
CA THR A 145 -5.52 25.55 12.70
C THR A 145 -6.55 24.75 11.90
N ARG A 146 -7.32 23.86 12.57
CA ARG A 146 -8.43 23.11 11.94
C ARG A 146 -9.37 23.98 11.13
N ALA A 147 -9.81 25.11 11.70
CA ALA A 147 -10.73 26.03 11.04
C ALA A 147 -10.14 26.60 9.74
N ARG A 148 -8.84 26.96 9.77
CA ARG A 148 -8.16 27.51 8.60
C ARG A 148 -7.95 26.45 7.51
N LYS A 149 -7.64 25.22 7.92
CA LYS A 149 -7.50 24.06 7.01
C LYS A 149 -8.80 23.85 6.24
N LEU A 150 -9.93 23.77 6.94
CA LEU A 150 -11.25 23.58 6.33
C LEU A 150 -11.62 24.75 5.40
N GLU A 151 -11.42 26.00 5.84
CA GLU A 151 -11.77 27.18 5.06
C GLU A 151 -11.07 27.20 3.70
N ILE A 152 -9.75 26.98 3.68
CA ILE A 152 -8.96 26.98 2.43
C ILE A 152 -9.36 25.79 1.55
N CYS A 153 -9.53 24.58 2.11
CA CYS A 153 -9.96 23.41 1.34
C CYS A 153 -11.34 23.62 0.70
N GLN A 154 -12.32 24.18 1.43
CA GLN A 154 -13.64 24.48 0.90
C GLN A 154 -13.61 25.55 -0.19
N ARG A 155 -12.82 26.61 -0.01
CA ARG A 155 -12.65 27.65 -1.04
C ARG A 155 -12.07 27.05 -2.32
N SER A 156 -10.98 26.28 -2.19
CA SER A 156 -10.35 25.59 -3.32
C SER A 156 -11.28 24.60 -4.00
N TYR A 157 -12.06 23.82 -3.23
CA TYR A 157 -13.04 22.87 -3.75
C TYR A 157 -14.08 23.56 -4.63
N LYS A 158 -14.65 24.67 -4.17
CA LYS A 158 -15.64 25.44 -4.95
C LYS A 158 -15.04 26.01 -6.22
N ILE A 159 -13.83 26.56 -6.17
CA ILE A 159 -13.15 27.08 -7.37
C ILE A 159 -12.93 25.94 -8.39
N LEU A 160 -12.38 24.81 -7.94
CA LEU A 160 -12.10 23.66 -8.80
C LEU A 160 -13.37 23.07 -9.42
N THR A 161 -14.40 22.83 -8.61
CA THR A 161 -15.62 22.15 -9.07
C THR A 161 -16.59 23.08 -9.80
N GLU A 162 -16.87 24.26 -9.27
CA GLU A 162 -17.90 25.17 -9.82
C GLU A 162 -17.37 26.08 -10.94
N THR A 163 -16.11 26.52 -10.85
CA THR A 163 -15.53 27.45 -11.85
C THR A 163 -14.78 26.74 -12.97
N ILE A 164 -14.07 25.65 -12.64
CA ILE A 164 -13.24 24.92 -13.61
C ILE A 164 -13.95 23.65 -14.12
N GLY A 165 -14.88 23.08 -13.35
CA GLY A 165 -15.47 21.78 -13.66
C GLY A 165 -14.47 20.63 -13.50
N PHE A 166 -13.54 20.76 -12.56
CA PHE A 166 -12.57 19.73 -12.21
C PHE A 166 -13.31 18.56 -11.50
N PRO A 167 -13.07 17.29 -11.88
CA PRO A 167 -13.72 16.16 -11.21
C PRO A 167 -13.32 16.12 -9.73
N PRO A 168 -14.28 16.07 -8.78
CA PRO A 168 -13.95 16.10 -7.36
C PRO A 168 -13.13 14.89 -6.90
N GLU A 169 -13.30 13.72 -7.54
CA GLU A 169 -12.52 12.51 -7.29
C GLU A 169 -11.03 12.62 -7.64
N ASP A 170 -10.65 13.65 -8.41
CA ASP A 170 -9.28 13.96 -8.80
C ASP A 170 -8.64 15.05 -7.92
N ILE A 171 -9.38 15.55 -6.93
CA ILE A 171 -8.90 16.54 -5.96
C ILE A 171 -8.41 15.81 -4.72
N ILE A 172 -7.16 16.04 -4.36
CA ILE A 172 -6.52 15.53 -3.15
C ILE A 172 -6.15 16.73 -2.29
N PHE A 173 -6.77 16.90 -1.13
CA PHE A 173 -6.37 17.97 -0.21
C PHE A 173 -5.18 17.54 0.63
N ASP A 174 -4.20 18.44 0.80
CA ASP A 174 -3.18 18.33 1.84
C ASP A 174 -3.40 19.45 2.88
N PRO A 175 -4.01 19.14 4.04
CA PRO A 175 -4.24 20.10 5.11
C PRO A 175 -2.96 20.55 5.85
N ASN A 176 -1.77 20.18 5.39
CA ASN A 176 -0.45 20.38 5.99
C ASN A 176 -0.23 19.59 7.29
N VAL A 177 0.59 18.53 7.21
CA VAL A 177 1.16 17.85 8.38
C VAL A 177 2.36 18.64 8.89
N PHE A 178 2.27 19.17 10.10
CA PHE A 178 3.37 19.89 10.76
C PHE A 178 4.01 19.06 11.88
N ALA A 179 5.24 19.44 12.24
CA ALA A 179 5.95 18.85 13.36
C ALA A 179 5.29 19.23 14.69
N VAL A 180 5.10 18.23 15.55
CA VAL A 180 4.68 18.40 16.95
C VAL A 180 5.85 18.14 17.89
N ALA A 181 5.66 18.33 19.20
CA ALA A 181 6.71 18.18 20.21
C ALA A 181 7.97 19.03 19.92
N THR A 182 7.77 20.23 19.38
CA THR A 182 8.84 21.18 19.01
C THR A 182 9.37 21.98 20.21
N GLY A 183 8.70 21.91 21.36
CA GLY A 183 8.92 22.78 22.52
C GLY A 183 8.21 24.14 22.42
N ILE A 184 7.38 24.35 21.40
CA ILE A 184 6.54 25.55 21.21
C ILE A 184 5.09 25.16 21.44
N GLU A 185 4.41 25.80 22.39
CA GLU A 185 3.06 25.43 22.85
C GLU A 185 2.03 25.52 21.71
N GLU A 186 2.16 26.52 20.86
CA GLU A 186 1.30 26.74 19.70
C GLU A 186 1.32 25.57 18.71
N HIS A 187 2.39 24.75 18.71
CA HIS A 187 2.54 23.62 17.80
C HIS A 187 1.92 22.32 18.35
N ASN A 188 1.57 22.27 19.64
CA ASN A 188 1.10 21.04 20.29
C ASN A 188 -0.15 20.47 19.62
N ASN A 189 -1.01 21.35 19.09
CA ASN A 189 -2.29 20.94 18.53
C ASN A 189 -2.25 20.57 17.04
N TYR A 190 -1.13 20.78 16.34
CA TYR A 190 -1.07 20.64 14.88
C TYR A 190 -1.48 19.26 14.36
N ALA A 191 -1.09 18.18 15.04
CA ALA A 191 -1.47 16.83 14.65
C ALA A 191 -2.98 16.58 14.85
N LEU A 192 -3.53 17.01 15.98
CA LEU A 192 -4.96 16.91 16.26
C LEU A 192 -5.79 17.78 15.29
N ASP A 193 -5.36 19.01 15.02
CA ASP A 193 -5.99 19.90 14.05
C ASP A 193 -6.04 19.29 12.64
N PHE A 194 -4.99 18.57 12.22
CA PHE A 194 -5.00 17.83 10.95
C PHE A 194 -6.00 16.66 10.99
N ILE A 195 -5.97 15.85 12.04
CA ILE A 195 -6.86 14.68 12.20
C ILE A 195 -8.33 15.12 12.18
N GLU A 196 -8.67 16.19 12.88
CA GLU A 196 -10.04 16.72 12.90
C GLU A 196 -10.43 17.40 11.59
N ALA A 197 -9.48 18.08 10.92
CA ALA A 197 -9.72 18.64 9.60
C ALA A 197 -9.99 17.55 8.55
N CYS A 198 -9.42 16.35 8.69
CA CYS A 198 -9.76 15.22 7.81
C CYS A 198 -11.26 14.96 7.80
N ARG A 199 -11.87 14.84 8.99
CA ARG A 199 -13.31 14.62 9.13
C ARG A 199 -14.11 15.74 8.47
N ASP A 200 -13.75 16.99 8.78
CA ASP A 200 -14.48 18.14 8.27
C ASP A 200 -14.40 18.23 6.73
N ILE A 201 -13.23 17.94 6.15
CA ILE A 201 -13.04 17.94 4.69
C ILE A 201 -13.81 16.80 4.04
N THR A 202 -13.81 15.59 4.63
CA THR A 202 -14.61 14.47 4.13
C THR A 202 -16.10 14.80 4.11
N GLU A 203 -16.61 15.51 5.13
CA GLU A 203 -18.01 15.95 5.20
C GLU A 203 -18.36 17.05 4.18
N HIS A 204 -17.47 18.03 3.97
CA HIS A 204 -17.80 19.24 3.19
C HIS A 204 -17.30 19.23 1.74
N CYS A 205 -16.27 18.44 1.43
CA CYS A 205 -15.65 18.34 0.11
C CYS A 205 -15.85 16.93 -0.44
N THR A 206 -17.11 16.56 -0.70
CA THR A 206 -17.49 15.19 -1.05
C THR A 206 -16.73 14.69 -2.30
N HIS A 207 -16.41 13.39 -2.31
CA HIS A 207 -15.61 12.69 -3.33
C HIS A 207 -14.13 13.07 -3.41
N SER A 208 -13.69 14.17 -2.78
CA SER A 208 -12.26 14.47 -2.69
C SER A 208 -11.53 13.49 -1.78
N SER A 209 -10.24 13.34 -2.02
CA SER A 209 -9.32 12.57 -1.18
C SER A 209 -8.50 13.50 -0.28
N ILE A 210 -7.89 12.94 0.76
CA ILE A 210 -7.03 13.67 1.70
C ILE A 210 -5.68 12.95 1.80
N SER A 211 -4.60 13.73 1.70
CA SER A 211 -3.20 13.30 1.82
C SER A 211 -2.44 14.13 2.85
N GLY A 212 -1.19 13.74 3.10
CA GLY A 212 -0.23 14.53 3.86
C GLY A 212 1.16 13.90 3.87
N GLY A 213 2.18 14.74 4.04
CA GLY A 213 3.56 14.31 4.33
C GLY A 213 3.70 13.79 5.75
N ILE A 214 3.42 12.50 5.97
CA ILE A 214 3.34 11.89 7.32
C ILE A 214 4.65 12.01 8.08
N SER A 215 5.78 11.88 7.38
CA SER A 215 7.12 12.01 7.96
C SER A 215 7.40 13.34 8.66
N ASN A 216 6.63 14.40 8.35
CA ASN A 216 6.78 15.72 8.95
C ASN A 216 6.32 15.77 10.42
N VAL A 217 5.36 14.92 10.83
CA VAL A 217 4.82 14.95 12.21
C VAL A 217 5.90 14.67 13.26
N SER A 218 6.91 13.87 12.90
CA SER A 218 7.96 13.40 13.80
C SER A 218 9.31 14.07 13.58
N PHE A 219 9.34 15.23 12.93
CA PHE A 219 10.58 15.94 12.60
C PHE A 219 11.44 16.28 13.84
N SER A 220 10.79 16.58 14.97
CA SER A 220 11.43 16.89 16.25
C SER A 220 12.28 15.73 16.80
N PHE A 221 12.05 14.50 16.34
CA PHE A 221 12.75 13.28 16.77
C PHE A 221 13.67 12.71 15.68
N ARG A 222 14.15 13.55 14.76
CA ARG A 222 15.19 13.15 13.79
C ARG A 222 16.39 12.51 14.49
N GLY A 223 16.80 11.35 14.00
CA GLY A 223 17.85 10.52 14.61
C GLY A 223 17.31 9.39 15.49
N ASN A 224 16.03 9.42 15.90
CA ASN A 224 15.41 8.35 16.67
C ASN A 224 14.29 7.67 15.87
N ASN A 225 14.65 6.70 15.03
CA ASN A 225 13.70 6.06 14.13
C ASN A 225 12.59 5.32 14.88
N ALA A 226 12.87 4.67 16.01
CA ALA A 226 11.86 3.95 16.79
C ALA A 226 10.70 4.87 17.23
N VAL A 227 11.02 6.06 17.76
CA VAL A 227 10.00 7.05 18.15
C VAL A 227 9.28 7.59 16.91
N ARG A 228 10.01 7.87 15.82
CA ARG A 228 9.41 8.40 14.59
C ARG A 228 8.40 7.43 13.98
N GLU A 229 8.76 6.16 13.85
CA GLU A 229 7.89 5.11 13.31
C GLU A 229 6.65 4.92 14.19
N ALA A 230 6.80 4.96 15.52
CA ALA A 230 5.66 4.93 16.44
C ALA A 230 4.73 6.14 16.24
N MET A 231 5.29 7.36 16.10
CA MET A 231 4.51 8.57 15.80
C MET A 231 3.75 8.46 14.49
N HIS A 232 4.38 7.95 13.43
CA HIS A 232 3.73 7.74 12.14
C HIS A 232 2.55 6.80 12.25
N SER A 233 2.74 5.65 12.89
CA SER A 233 1.70 4.62 13.02
C SER A 233 0.52 5.08 13.88
N VAL A 234 0.78 5.77 15.01
CA VAL A 234 -0.29 6.34 15.84
C VAL A 234 -1.04 7.45 15.10
N PHE A 235 -0.32 8.35 14.43
CA PHE A 235 -0.94 9.41 13.64
C PHE A 235 -1.85 8.84 12.55
N LEU A 236 -1.35 7.89 11.76
CA LEU A 236 -2.11 7.23 10.71
C LEU A 236 -3.33 6.49 11.25
N PHE A 237 -3.19 5.75 12.35
CA PHE A 237 -4.29 5.03 12.99
C PHE A 237 -5.48 5.95 13.32
N HIS A 238 -5.21 7.14 13.86
CA HIS A 238 -6.26 8.10 14.18
C HIS A 238 -6.75 8.88 12.95
N ALA A 239 -5.85 9.31 12.06
CA ALA A 239 -6.20 10.12 10.88
C ALA A 239 -7.05 9.35 9.86
N ILE A 240 -6.72 8.08 9.60
CA ILE A 240 -7.46 7.23 8.64
C ILE A 240 -8.92 7.06 9.07
N ARG A 241 -9.16 6.89 10.37
CA ARG A 241 -10.50 6.81 10.95
C ARG A 241 -11.31 8.11 10.81
N GLN A 242 -10.64 9.22 10.59
CA GLN A 242 -11.26 10.52 10.33
C GLN A 242 -11.30 10.86 8.83
N GLY A 243 -10.98 9.92 7.92
CA GLY A 243 -11.11 10.13 6.48
C GLY A 243 -9.80 10.42 5.74
N LEU A 244 -8.64 10.29 6.39
CA LEU A 244 -7.36 10.31 5.66
C LEU A 244 -7.29 9.09 4.72
N SER A 245 -7.26 9.36 3.41
CA SER A 245 -7.34 8.33 2.37
C SER A 245 -5.98 7.90 1.81
N MET A 246 -4.97 8.77 1.91
CA MET A 246 -3.64 8.51 1.37
C MET A 246 -2.58 9.27 2.18
N GLY A 247 -1.31 8.92 2.02
CA GLY A 247 -0.23 9.67 2.67
C GLY A 247 1.13 9.37 2.07
N ILE A 248 1.98 10.40 2.07
CA ILE A 248 3.38 10.32 1.67
C ILE A 248 4.16 9.77 2.86
N VAL A 249 4.63 8.54 2.71
CA VAL A 249 5.20 7.69 3.77
C VAL A 249 6.42 6.93 3.27
N ASN A 250 7.28 6.54 4.21
CA ASN A 250 8.21 5.43 3.96
C ASN A 250 7.47 4.10 4.15
N ALA A 251 6.88 3.57 3.07
CA ALA A 251 6.07 2.34 3.09
C ALA A 251 6.79 1.14 3.74
N GLY A 252 8.13 1.10 3.68
CA GLY A 252 8.93 0.03 4.26
C GLY A 252 9.08 0.08 5.79
N GLN A 253 8.88 1.24 6.43
CA GLN A 253 9.19 1.55 7.83
C GLN A 253 7.97 1.87 8.70
N LEU A 254 6.75 1.56 8.26
CA LEU A 254 5.58 1.71 9.12
C LEU A 254 5.55 0.61 10.18
N ALA A 255 5.51 0.99 11.46
CA ALA A 255 5.31 0.05 12.56
C ALA A 255 3.85 -0.43 12.60
N ILE A 256 3.61 -1.65 13.09
CA ILE A 256 2.25 -2.14 13.35
C ILE A 256 1.79 -1.52 14.66
N TYR A 257 0.62 -0.89 14.69
CA TYR A 257 0.16 -0.10 15.85
C TYR A 257 0.07 -0.91 17.15
N GLU A 258 -0.26 -2.21 17.08
CA GLU A 258 -0.33 -3.09 18.27
C GLU A 258 1.03 -3.56 18.77
N ASP A 259 2.05 -3.51 17.94
CA ASP A 259 3.39 -3.97 18.29
C ASP A 259 4.25 -2.87 18.91
N ILE A 260 3.75 -1.63 18.91
CA ILE A 260 4.42 -0.52 19.60
C ILE A 260 4.38 -0.80 21.10
N ASP A 261 5.54 -0.70 21.75
CA ASP A 261 5.65 -0.78 23.22
C ASP A 261 4.55 0.05 23.89
N SER A 262 3.78 -0.56 24.78
CA SER A 262 2.58 0.04 25.37
C SER A 262 2.84 1.41 25.99
N LYS A 263 4.00 1.59 26.63
CA LYS A 263 4.41 2.86 27.24
C LYS A 263 4.80 3.89 26.18
N LEU A 264 5.57 3.49 25.17
CA LEU A 264 5.87 4.38 24.03
C LEU A 264 4.59 4.80 23.29
N ARG A 265 3.66 3.88 23.06
CA ARG A 265 2.38 4.14 22.40
C ARG A 265 1.57 5.18 23.18
N GLU A 266 1.46 5.04 24.50
CA GLU A 266 0.78 6.01 25.36
C GLU A 266 1.40 7.41 25.27
N LEU A 267 2.75 7.50 25.34
CA LEU A 267 3.47 8.76 25.23
C LEU A 267 3.29 9.43 23.86
N VAL A 268 3.30 8.63 22.79
CA VAL A 268 3.09 9.12 21.43
C VAL A 268 1.65 9.58 21.25
N GLU A 269 0.65 8.83 21.72
CA GLU A 269 -0.75 9.25 21.68
C GLU A 269 -1.01 10.53 22.48
N ASP A 270 -0.37 10.67 23.64
CA ASP A 270 -0.43 11.89 24.45
C ASP A 270 0.00 13.12 23.62
N VAL A 271 1.05 12.99 22.82
CA VAL A 271 1.56 14.05 21.92
C VAL A 271 0.65 14.24 20.71
N ILE A 272 0.33 13.18 19.96
CA ILE A 272 -0.43 13.27 18.70
C ILE A 272 -1.85 13.78 18.92
N LEU A 273 -2.49 13.37 20.01
CA LEU A 273 -3.86 13.75 20.35
C LEU A 273 -3.92 14.92 21.35
N ASN A 274 -2.78 15.49 21.72
CA ASN A 274 -2.66 16.60 22.67
C ASN A 274 -3.49 16.38 23.95
N ARG A 275 -3.36 15.19 24.58
CA ARG A 275 -4.25 14.76 25.69
C ARG A 275 -3.96 15.43 27.02
N ARG A 276 -2.79 16.08 27.14
CA ARG A 276 -2.23 16.60 28.39
C ARG A 276 -1.16 17.64 28.09
N ASP A 277 -0.96 18.57 29.03
CA ASP A 277 -0.04 19.70 28.86
C ASP A 277 1.44 19.28 28.88
N ASP A 278 1.76 18.18 29.58
CA ASP A 278 3.13 17.64 29.74
C ASP A 278 3.50 16.56 28.69
N SER A 279 2.70 16.37 27.63
CA SER A 279 2.93 15.33 26.61
C SER A 279 4.32 15.40 25.99
N THR A 280 4.72 16.60 25.55
CA THR A 280 5.99 16.85 24.86
C THR A 280 7.17 16.51 25.75
N GLU A 281 7.18 17.01 26.98
CA GLU A 281 8.26 16.79 27.94
C GLU A 281 8.45 15.28 28.23
N ARG A 282 7.34 14.58 28.49
CA ARG A 282 7.37 13.14 28.79
C ARG A 282 7.92 12.31 27.62
N LEU A 283 7.50 12.61 26.39
CA LEU A 283 8.01 11.88 25.22
C LEU A 283 9.49 12.20 24.97
N VAL A 284 9.90 13.46 25.12
CA VAL A 284 11.31 13.87 24.97
C VAL A 284 12.19 13.21 26.02
N ASP A 285 11.76 13.15 27.28
CA ASP A 285 12.50 12.49 28.37
C ASP A 285 12.63 10.98 28.17
N ALA A 286 11.59 10.35 27.60
CA ALA A 286 11.59 8.92 27.33
C ALA A 286 12.29 8.55 26.01
N ALA A 287 12.33 9.44 25.02
CA ALA A 287 12.85 9.15 23.69
C ALA A 287 14.27 8.54 23.70
N PRO A 288 15.24 9.01 24.51
CA PRO A 288 16.56 8.40 24.60
C PRO A 288 16.56 6.91 24.97
N THR A 289 15.59 6.44 25.76
CA THR A 289 15.51 5.01 26.13
C THR A 289 15.09 4.12 24.96
N TYR A 290 14.51 4.72 23.93
CA TYR A 290 14.11 4.05 22.69
C TYR A 290 15.07 4.34 21.52
N ASN A 291 16.08 5.19 21.76
CA ASN A 291 17.13 5.49 20.80
C ASN A 291 18.19 4.39 20.81
N VAL A 292 17.75 3.16 20.55
CA VAL A 292 18.66 2.06 20.28
C VAL A 292 18.91 2.14 18.78
N ASP A 293 20.13 2.53 18.41
CA ASP A 293 20.66 2.19 17.10
C ASP A 293 20.48 0.68 16.96
N ARG A 294 19.43 0.25 16.27
CA ARG A 294 19.41 -1.09 15.68
C ARG A 294 20.48 -1.04 14.60
N GLU A 295 21.74 -1.13 15.00
CA GLU A 295 22.67 -1.94 14.23
C GLU A 295 21.93 -3.24 13.98
N GLU A 296 21.90 -3.65 12.72
CA GLU A 296 21.52 -5.01 12.33
C GLU A 296 22.47 -5.99 13.04
N GLU A 297 22.22 -6.25 14.33
CA GLU A 297 22.79 -7.39 15.03
C GLU A 297 22.06 -8.63 14.55
N ASP A 298 22.43 -9.06 13.36
CA ASP A 298 22.08 -10.35 12.75
C ASP A 298 22.79 -11.52 13.46
N THR A 299 23.02 -11.43 14.78
CA THR A 299 23.79 -12.42 15.55
C THR A 299 23.23 -12.81 16.92
N THR A 300 22.12 -12.22 17.38
CA THR A 300 21.33 -12.83 18.46
C THR A 300 20.11 -13.50 17.87
N VAL A 301 19.93 -14.79 18.14
CA VAL A 301 18.70 -15.52 17.80
C VAL A 301 17.54 -14.74 18.41
N ALA A 302 16.86 -13.95 17.58
CA ALA A 302 15.82 -13.04 18.02
C ALA A 302 14.79 -13.82 18.85
N GLU A 303 14.37 -13.32 20.01
CA GLU A 303 13.65 -14.12 21.03
C GLU A 303 12.44 -14.89 20.50
N TRP A 304 11.76 -14.36 19.47
CA TRP A 304 10.66 -15.03 18.77
C TRP A 304 11.04 -16.38 18.14
N ARG A 305 12.32 -16.57 17.80
CA ARG A 305 12.88 -17.81 17.28
C ARG A 305 12.91 -18.94 18.31
N ASN A 306 12.76 -18.64 19.60
CA ASN A 306 12.73 -19.65 20.66
C ASN A 306 11.36 -20.35 20.77
N GLY A 307 10.33 -19.85 20.06
CA GLY A 307 9.00 -20.48 19.99
C GLY A 307 8.95 -21.73 19.11
N SER A 308 7.78 -22.35 19.04
CA SER A 308 7.50 -23.49 18.16
C SER A 308 7.58 -23.08 16.67
N CYS A 309 7.71 -24.03 15.74
CA CYS A 309 7.74 -23.70 14.31
C CYS A 309 6.43 -23.03 13.86
N GLU A 310 5.29 -23.41 14.44
CA GLU A 310 3.99 -22.79 14.21
C GLU A 310 3.98 -21.32 14.66
N GLU A 311 4.46 -21.03 15.88
CA GLU A 311 4.59 -19.67 16.41
C GLU A 311 5.54 -18.81 15.57
N ARG A 312 6.65 -19.39 15.11
CA ARG A 312 7.63 -18.72 14.26
C ARG A 312 7.07 -18.41 12.87
N LEU A 313 6.32 -19.33 12.27
CA LEU A 313 5.65 -19.10 10.99
C LEU A 313 4.58 -18.01 11.09
N ALA A 314 3.75 -18.05 12.14
CA ALA A 314 2.76 -17.01 12.39
C ALA A 314 3.42 -15.64 12.59
N TYR A 315 4.50 -15.58 13.39
CA TYR A 315 5.27 -14.36 13.59
C TYR A 315 5.90 -13.85 12.29
N ALA A 316 6.54 -14.73 11.51
CA ALA A 316 7.15 -14.38 10.23
C ALA A 316 6.14 -13.81 9.24
N LEU A 317 4.91 -14.37 9.21
CA LEU A 317 3.80 -13.85 8.41
C LEU A 317 3.36 -12.46 8.88
N ILE A 318 3.08 -12.29 10.17
CA ILE A 318 2.62 -11.00 10.73
C ILE A 318 3.66 -9.90 10.50
N LYS A 319 4.96 -10.21 10.66
CA LYS A 319 6.06 -9.25 10.50
C LYS A 319 6.56 -9.12 9.05
N GLY A 320 6.15 -9.99 8.14
CA GLY A 320 6.63 -9.99 6.76
C GLY A 320 8.10 -10.37 6.60
N ILE A 321 8.62 -11.26 7.47
CA ILE A 321 10.01 -11.73 7.48
C ILE A 321 10.13 -13.01 6.65
N ASP A 322 10.99 -13.01 5.61
CA ASP A 322 11.12 -14.14 4.69
C ASP A 322 12.44 -14.94 4.84
N THR A 323 13.33 -14.53 5.74
CA THR A 323 14.68 -15.11 5.89
C THR A 323 14.69 -16.58 6.29
N HIS A 324 13.87 -16.97 7.28
CA HIS A 324 13.84 -18.34 7.84
C HIS A 324 12.57 -19.12 7.49
N VAL A 325 11.68 -18.53 6.69
CA VAL A 325 10.35 -19.10 6.45
C VAL A 325 10.42 -20.50 5.85
N VAL A 326 11.40 -20.76 4.97
CA VAL A 326 11.57 -22.07 4.33
C VAL A 326 11.95 -23.13 5.36
N ASP A 327 12.92 -22.84 6.22
CA ASP A 327 13.39 -23.76 7.26
C ASP A 327 12.29 -24.07 8.28
N ASP A 328 11.54 -23.05 8.72
CA ASP A 328 10.42 -23.23 9.65
C ASP A 328 9.26 -23.99 9.00
N THR A 329 9.01 -23.76 7.71
CA THR A 329 8.00 -24.47 6.94
C THR A 329 8.36 -25.94 6.81
N GLU A 330 9.64 -26.25 6.59
CA GLU A 330 10.14 -27.63 6.57
C GLU A 330 10.01 -28.31 7.93
N GLU A 331 10.37 -27.62 9.01
CA GLU A 331 10.20 -28.15 10.37
C GLU A 331 8.72 -28.45 10.68
N ALA A 332 7.81 -27.54 10.30
CA ALA A 332 6.37 -27.73 10.45
C ALA A 332 5.87 -28.88 9.58
N ARG A 333 6.36 -29.01 8.34
CA ARG A 333 6.01 -30.12 7.42
C ARG A 333 6.38 -31.48 7.99
N LEU A 334 7.55 -31.60 8.59
CA LEU A 334 8.02 -32.85 9.21
C LEU A 334 7.22 -33.25 10.46
N LYS A 335 6.60 -32.27 11.15
CA LYS A 335 5.72 -32.52 12.31
C LYS A 335 4.26 -32.74 11.92
N ALA A 336 3.84 -32.16 10.81
CA ALA A 336 2.48 -32.22 10.32
C ALA A 336 2.15 -33.60 9.73
N PRO A 337 0.90 -34.08 9.84
CA PRO A 337 0.49 -35.35 9.25
C PRO A 337 0.49 -35.30 7.72
N ARG A 338 0.29 -34.12 7.13
CA ARG A 338 0.39 -33.84 5.69
C ARG A 338 1.01 -32.47 5.48
N PRO A 339 1.80 -32.24 4.41
CA PRO A 339 2.29 -30.91 4.05
C PRO A 339 1.17 -29.88 3.92
N LEU A 340 -0.01 -30.29 3.43
CA LEU A 340 -1.18 -29.43 3.32
C LEU A 340 -1.66 -28.88 4.69
N SER A 341 -1.49 -29.64 5.77
CA SER A 341 -1.89 -29.20 7.12
C SER A 341 -1.04 -28.04 7.64
N VAL A 342 0.15 -27.81 7.09
CA VAL A 342 0.96 -26.61 7.39
C VAL A 342 0.33 -25.37 6.76
N ILE A 343 -0.26 -25.51 5.57
CA ILE A 343 -0.99 -24.43 4.90
C ILE A 343 -2.26 -24.12 5.68
N GLU A 344 -3.11 -25.13 5.92
CA GLU A 344 -4.42 -24.95 6.58
C GLU A 344 -4.32 -24.58 8.07
N GLY A 345 -3.20 -24.88 8.73
CA GLY A 345 -2.95 -24.54 10.13
C GLY A 345 -2.12 -23.26 10.29
N PRO A 346 -0.83 -23.38 10.65
CA PRO A 346 -0.02 -22.23 11.10
C PRO A 346 0.08 -21.10 10.09
N LEU A 347 0.09 -21.40 8.79
CA LEU A 347 0.16 -20.39 7.75
C LEU A 347 -1.17 -19.61 7.62
N MET A 348 -2.31 -20.32 7.61
CA MET A 348 -3.64 -19.68 7.59
C MET A 348 -3.94 -18.93 8.89
N ASP A 349 -3.53 -19.42 10.05
CA ASP A 349 -3.68 -18.73 11.34
C ASP A 349 -2.94 -17.37 11.35
N GLY A 350 -1.71 -17.35 10.82
CA GLY A 350 -0.95 -16.12 10.62
C GLY A 350 -1.67 -15.15 9.66
N MET A 351 -2.18 -15.66 8.55
CA MET A 351 -2.93 -14.85 7.57
C MET A 351 -4.27 -14.32 8.10
N ASN A 352 -4.98 -15.08 8.93
CA ASN A 352 -6.19 -14.64 9.61
C ASN A 352 -5.89 -13.45 10.54
N THR A 353 -4.79 -13.54 11.32
CA THR A 353 -4.35 -12.45 12.19
C THR A 353 -3.99 -11.20 11.38
N VAL A 354 -3.30 -11.35 10.24
CA VAL A 354 -3.02 -10.24 9.31
C VAL A 354 -4.32 -9.61 8.80
N GLY A 355 -5.32 -10.43 8.45
CA GLY A 355 -6.65 -9.97 8.04
C GLY A 355 -7.36 -9.17 9.13
N ASP A 356 -7.35 -9.66 10.37
CA ASP A 356 -7.94 -8.98 11.53
C ASP A 356 -7.26 -7.63 11.81
N LEU A 357 -5.92 -7.58 11.75
CA LEU A 357 -5.15 -6.35 11.96
C LEU A 357 -5.39 -5.33 10.83
N PHE A 358 -5.46 -5.78 9.58
CA PHE A 358 -5.77 -4.92 8.43
C PHE A 358 -7.20 -4.38 8.51
N GLY A 359 -8.19 -5.25 8.77
CA GLY A 359 -9.59 -4.87 8.93
C GLY A 359 -9.83 -3.91 10.10
N ALA A 360 -9.03 -4.00 11.18
CA ALA A 360 -9.07 -3.07 12.31
C ALA A 360 -8.35 -1.72 12.05
N GLY A 361 -7.70 -1.56 10.88
CA GLY A 361 -6.88 -0.40 10.52
C GLY A 361 -5.56 -0.30 11.31
N LYS A 362 -5.10 -1.41 11.90
CA LYS A 362 -3.87 -1.48 12.73
C LYS A 362 -2.65 -1.95 11.93
N MET A 363 -2.89 -2.49 10.73
CA MET A 363 -1.91 -2.87 9.74
C MET A 363 -2.29 -2.22 8.40
N PHE A 364 -1.28 -1.79 7.63
CA PHE A 364 -1.45 -1.12 6.34
C PHE A 364 -1.11 -2.05 5.17
N LEU A 365 -1.59 -1.72 3.97
CA LEU A 365 -1.41 -2.55 2.77
C LEU A 365 0.06 -2.97 2.50
N PRO A 366 1.09 -2.09 2.63
CA PRO A 366 2.51 -2.46 2.62
C PRO A 366 2.87 -3.67 3.48
N GLN A 367 2.35 -3.70 4.71
CA GLN A 367 2.64 -4.77 5.67
C GLN A 367 1.94 -6.06 5.23
N VAL A 368 0.70 -5.98 4.75
CA VAL A 368 -0.05 -7.12 4.20
C VAL A 368 0.65 -7.71 2.97
N VAL A 369 1.18 -6.88 2.07
CA VAL A 369 1.94 -7.32 0.89
C VAL A 369 3.20 -8.08 1.29
N LYS A 370 3.93 -7.60 2.32
CA LYS A 370 5.07 -8.33 2.87
C LYS A 370 4.65 -9.69 3.44
N SER A 371 3.55 -9.75 4.21
CA SER A 371 2.99 -11.01 4.72
C SER A 371 2.62 -11.99 3.60
N ALA A 372 1.98 -11.51 2.53
CA ALA A 372 1.62 -12.31 1.38
C ALA A 372 2.86 -12.88 0.65
N ARG A 373 3.97 -12.14 0.59
CA ARG A 373 5.24 -12.64 0.05
C ARG A 373 5.81 -13.78 0.88
N VAL A 374 5.79 -13.65 2.20
CA VAL A 374 6.22 -14.72 3.14
C VAL A 374 5.36 -15.96 2.94
N MET A 375 4.03 -15.79 2.87
CA MET A 375 3.06 -16.86 2.59
C MET A 375 3.38 -17.59 1.28
N LYS A 376 3.58 -16.84 0.19
CA LYS A 376 3.91 -17.40 -1.12
C LYS A 376 5.20 -18.24 -1.08
N LYS A 377 6.23 -17.75 -0.38
CA LYS A 377 7.52 -18.44 -0.24
C LYS A 377 7.38 -19.74 0.56
N ALA A 378 6.60 -19.73 1.65
CA ALA A 378 6.29 -20.92 2.44
C ALA A 378 5.53 -21.97 1.62
N VAL A 379 4.45 -21.56 0.94
CA VAL A 379 3.63 -22.46 0.11
C VAL A 379 4.45 -23.04 -1.04
N ALA A 380 5.29 -22.25 -1.70
CA ALA A 380 6.16 -22.73 -2.78
C ALA A 380 7.11 -23.84 -2.33
N HIS A 381 7.57 -23.81 -1.07
CA HIS A 381 8.39 -24.88 -0.49
C HIS A 381 7.59 -26.17 -0.27
N LEU A 382 6.29 -26.08 0.04
CA LEU A 382 5.44 -27.25 0.33
C LEU A 382 4.96 -27.97 -0.94
N ILE A 383 4.85 -27.27 -2.09
CA ILE A 383 4.32 -27.81 -3.35
C ILE A 383 4.99 -29.15 -3.76
N PRO A 384 6.32 -29.28 -3.81
CA PRO A 384 6.97 -30.53 -4.24
C PRO A 384 6.62 -31.72 -3.33
N PHE A 385 6.52 -31.50 -2.01
CA PHE A 385 6.18 -32.57 -1.06
C PHE A 385 4.71 -32.98 -1.14
N ILE A 386 3.83 -32.03 -1.48
CA ILE A 386 2.42 -32.31 -1.75
C ILE A 386 2.30 -33.19 -3.00
N GLU A 387 3.12 -32.96 -4.02
CA GLU A 387 3.15 -33.78 -5.24
C GLU A 387 3.75 -35.18 -4.97
N GLU A 388 4.85 -35.26 -4.22
CA GLU A 388 5.46 -36.55 -3.84
C GLU A 388 4.55 -37.42 -2.97
N GLU A 389 3.78 -36.83 -2.02
CA GLU A 389 2.81 -37.57 -1.21
C GLU A 389 1.72 -38.21 -2.08
N LYS A 390 1.27 -37.51 -3.14
CA LYS A 390 0.30 -38.04 -4.10
C LYS A 390 0.86 -39.21 -4.90
N GLU A 391 2.10 -39.09 -5.37
CA GLU A 391 2.76 -40.19 -6.11
C GLU A 391 3.02 -41.41 -5.22
N ALA A 392 3.43 -41.18 -3.96
CA ALA A 392 3.75 -42.23 -2.98
C ALA A 392 2.51 -42.94 -2.41
N ALA A 393 1.36 -42.26 -2.33
CA ALA A 393 0.09 -42.87 -1.98
C ALA A 393 -0.34 -43.93 -3.02
N GLY A 394 0.37 -44.04 -4.15
CA GLY A 394 0.08 -45.00 -5.21
C GLY A 394 -1.33 -44.80 -5.76
N ASP A 395 -1.84 -43.57 -5.66
CA ASP A 395 -3.25 -43.30 -5.85
C ASP A 395 -3.59 -43.24 -7.34
N THR A 396 -3.65 -44.45 -7.88
CA THR A 396 -4.37 -44.83 -9.09
C THR A 396 -5.85 -45.07 -8.77
N SER A 397 -6.39 -44.53 -7.66
CA SER A 397 -7.83 -44.38 -7.54
C SER A 397 -8.30 -43.63 -8.79
N GLN A 398 -9.30 -44.18 -9.48
CA GLN A 398 -9.97 -43.51 -10.58
C GLN A 398 -10.16 -42.04 -10.22
N GLU A 399 -9.67 -41.14 -11.09
CA GLU A 399 -9.85 -39.69 -10.96
C GLU A 399 -11.26 -39.41 -10.41
N HIS A 400 -11.38 -38.78 -9.24
CA HIS A 400 -12.68 -38.54 -8.58
C HIS A 400 -13.58 -37.58 -9.37
N GLY A 401 -13.06 -37.03 -10.46
CA GLY A 401 -13.69 -36.17 -11.44
C GLY A 401 -12.67 -35.22 -12.05
N VAL A 402 -13.01 -34.64 -13.19
CA VAL A 402 -12.23 -33.60 -13.87
C VAL A 402 -12.78 -32.23 -13.47
N ILE A 403 -11.92 -31.33 -12.99
CA ILE A 403 -12.30 -29.98 -12.58
C ILE A 403 -11.55 -28.98 -13.44
N ILE A 404 -12.27 -28.10 -14.14
CA ILE A 404 -11.66 -26.94 -14.81
C ILE A 404 -11.54 -25.81 -13.80
N MET A 405 -10.38 -25.17 -13.72
CA MET A 405 -10.17 -23.98 -12.90
C MET A 405 -9.72 -22.83 -13.79
N ALA A 406 -10.34 -21.65 -13.67
CA ALA A 406 -9.98 -20.48 -14.47
C ALA A 406 -10.19 -19.18 -13.71
N THR A 407 -9.27 -18.22 -13.86
CA THR A 407 -9.55 -16.84 -13.46
C THR A 407 -10.22 -16.14 -14.64
N VAL A 408 -11.42 -15.60 -14.41
CA VAL A 408 -12.28 -15.07 -15.48
C VAL A 408 -11.64 -13.91 -16.23
N LYS A 409 -12.15 -13.67 -17.45
CA LYS A 409 -11.71 -12.58 -18.31
C LYS A 409 -11.66 -11.25 -17.55
N GLY A 410 -10.58 -10.51 -17.77
CA GLY A 410 -10.36 -9.21 -17.13
C GLY A 410 -9.83 -9.29 -15.70
N ASP A 411 -9.62 -10.50 -15.16
CA ASP A 411 -9.07 -10.70 -13.82
C ASP A 411 -7.74 -11.46 -13.85
N VAL A 412 -6.81 -11.08 -12.97
CA VAL A 412 -5.48 -11.66 -12.79
C VAL A 412 -5.28 -12.30 -11.43
N HIS A 413 -6.24 -12.13 -10.51
CA HIS A 413 -6.11 -12.63 -9.14
C HIS A 413 -6.35 -14.15 -9.12
N ASP A 414 -5.28 -14.92 -8.96
CA ASP A 414 -5.27 -16.38 -9.09
C ASP A 414 -4.80 -17.13 -7.85
N ILE A 415 -4.43 -16.44 -6.77
CA ILE A 415 -3.91 -17.05 -5.55
C ILE A 415 -4.94 -18.05 -4.97
N GLY A 416 -6.20 -17.63 -4.83
CA GLY A 416 -7.27 -18.51 -4.34
C GLY A 416 -7.50 -19.71 -5.26
N LYS A 417 -7.52 -19.50 -6.58
CA LYS A 417 -7.61 -20.55 -7.61
C LYS A 417 -6.49 -21.59 -7.43
N ASN A 418 -5.25 -21.12 -7.27
CA ASN A 418 -4.08 -21.99 -7.18
C ASN A 418 -4.10 -22.81 -5.89
N ILE A 419 -4.51 -22.22 -4.76
CA ILE A 419 -4.68 -22.94 -3.49
C ILE A 419 -5.76 -24.02 -3.62
N VAL A 420 -6.94 -23.66 -4.12
CA VAL A 420 -8.05 -24.61 -4.31
C VAL A 420 -7.67 -25.72 -5.31
N GLY A 421 -6.99 -25.38 -6.40
CA GLY A 421 -6.47 -26.35 -7.37
C GLY A 421 -5.52 -27.36 -6.73
N VAL A 422 -4.58 -26.90 -5.92
CA VAL A 422 -3.67 -27.77 -5.16
C VAL A 422 -4.45 -28.66 -4.19
N VAL A 423 -5.41 -28.12 -3.44
CA VAL A 423 -6.27 -28.88 -2.50
C VAL A 423 -7.12 -29.93 -3.22
N LEU A 424 -7.69 -29.62 -4.39
CA LEU A 424 -8.49 -30.56 -5.17
C LEU A 424 -7.64 -31.69 -5.74
N GLN A 425 -6.45 -31.38 -6.25
CA GLN A 425 -5.48 -32.40 -6.63
C GLN A 425 -5.02 -33.21 -5.41
N CYS A 426 -4.96 -32.59 -4.22
CA CYS A 426 -4.98 -33.17 -2.85
C CYS A 426 -5.85 -34.40 -2.66
N ASN A 427 -7.03 -34.33 -3.25
CA ASN A 427 -8.14 -35.24 -3.06
C ASN A 427 -8.44 -36.00 -4.36
N ASN A 428 -7.41 -36.25 -5.17
CA ASN A 428 -7.43 -37.05 -6.42
C ASN A 428 -8.44 -36.60 -7.48
N PHE A 429 -8.76 -35.30 -7.52
CA PHE A 429 -9.42 -34.70 -8.68
C PHE A 429 -8.39 -34.32 -9.73
N LYS A 430 -8.75 -34.52 -11.01
CA LYS A 430 -7.95 -34.02 -12.13
C LYS A 430 -8.27 -32.55 -12.34
N VAL A 431 -7.40 -31.67 -11.87
CA VAL A 431 -7.56 -30.22 -12.05
C VAL A 431 -6.84 -29.76 -13.32
N ILE A 432 -7.58 -29.09 -14.21
CA ILE A 432 -7.06 -28.46 -15.41
C ILE A 432 -7.18 -26.95 -15.23
N ASP A 433 -6.04 -26.34 -14.98
CA ASP A 433 -5.94 -24.90 -14.75
C ASP A 433 -5.71 -24.16 -16.07
N LEU A 434 -6.65 -23.29 -16.45
CA LEU A 434 -6.60 -22.50 -17.67
C LEU A 434 -5.85 -21.17 -17.50
N GLY A 435 -5.38 -20.86 -16.28
CA GLY A 435 -4.64 -19.65 -15.98
C GLY A 435 -5.53 -18.44 -15.72
N VAL A 436 -5.06 -17.26 -16.15
CA VAL A 436 -5.71 -15.97 -15.87
C VAL A 436 -6.26 -15.28 -17.10
N MET A 437 -7.19 -14.34 -16.87
CA MET A 437 -7.89 -13.58 -17.91
C MET A 437 -8.56 -14.47 -18.97
N VAL A 438 -9.12 -15.61 -18.56
CA VAL A 438 -9.60 -16.63 -19.48
C VAL A 438 -10.99 -16.25 -20.05
N PRO A 439 -11.16 -16.18 -21.38
CA PRO A 439 -12.47 -15.91 -21.99
C PRO A 439 -13.50 -17.02 -21.69
N THR A 440 -14.76 -16.65 -21.52
CA THR A 440 -15.89 -17.58 -21.27
C THR A 440 -15.91 -18.76 -22.23
N GLN A 441 -15.77 -18.51 -23.53
CA GLN A 441 -15.82 -19.58 -24.54
C GLN A 441 -14.69 -20.61 -24.35
N THR A 442 -13.48 -20.15 -24.01
CA THR A 442 -12.33 -21.03 -23.74
C THR A 442 -12.57 -21.92 -22.52
N ILE A 443 -13.21 -21.39 -21.47
CA ILE A 443 -13.58 -22.17 -20.28
C ILE A 443 -14.56 -23.29 -20.64
N LEU A 444 -15.60 -22.95 -21.42
CA LEU A 444 -16.64 -23.92 -21.82
C LEU A 444 -16.12 -24.95 -22.83
N ASP A 445 -15.25 -24.55 -23.75
CA ASP A 445 -14.63 -25.46 -24.71
C ASP A 445 -13.73 -26.46 -23.99
N ALA A 446 -12.89 -25.99 -23.07
CA ALA A 446 -12.06 -26.85 -22.24
C ALA A 446 -12.89 -27.80 -21.37
N ALA A 447 -14.01 -27.32 -20.80
CA ALA A 447 -14.91 -28.15 -20.03
C ALA A 447 -15.53 -29.28 -20.85
N ARG A 448 -15.85 -29.04 -22.13
CA ARG A 448 -16.31 -30.11 -23.04
C ARG A 448 -15.19 -31.04 -23.47
N GLU A 449 -14.05 -30.48 -23.87
CA GLU A 449 -12.89 -31.23 -24.35
C GLU A 449 -12.44 -32.26 -23.31
N HIS A 450 -12.43 -31.85 -22.05
CA HIS A 450 -11.97 -32.68 -20.94
C HIS A 450 -13.09 -33.39 -20.17
N ASN A 451 -14.35 -33.27 -20.61
CA ASN A 451 -15.53 -33.82 -19.93
C ASN A 451 -15.55 -33.48 -18.43
N ALA A 452 -15.50 -32.18 -18.13
CA ALA A 452 -15.41 -31.67 -16.77
C ALA A 452 -16.65 -31.98 -15.93
N ASP A 453 -16.42 -32.50 -14.73
CA ASP A 453 -17.42 -32.76 -13.70
C ASP A 453 -17.77 -31.51 -12.91
N ILE A 454 -16.83 -30.55 -12.76
CA ILE A 454 -17.03 -29.25 -12.09
C ILE A 454 -16.23 -28.17 -12.84
N ILE A 455 -16.75 -26.95 -12.90
CA ILE A 455 -16.02 -25.76 -13.34
C ILE A 455 -15.86 -24.84 -12.13
N GLY A 456 -14.64 -24.43 -11.78
CA GLY A 456 -14.38 -23.45 -10.74
C GLY A 456 -13.86 -22.14 -11.33
N LEU A 457 -14.45 -21.03 -10.91
CA LEU A 457 -14.09 -19.69 -11.37
C LEU A 457 -13.44 -18.89 -10.24
N SER A 458 -12.39 -18.14 -10.58
CA SER A 458 -11.75 -17.17 -9.69
C SER A 458 -11.95 -15.76 -10.23
N GLY A 459 -12.19 -14.83 -9.32
CA GLY A 459 -12.34 -13.41 -9.60
C GLY A 459 -12.49 -12.64 -8.29
N LEU A 460 -11.84 -11.48 -8.23
CA LEU A 460 -11.76 -10.63 -7.04
C LEU A 460 -12.43 -9.27 -7.26
N ILE A 461 -12.46 -8.79 -8.51
CA ILE A 461 -12.98 -7.45 -8.82
C ILE A 461 -14.45 -7.50 -9.26
N THR A 462 -15.18 -6.40 -9.05
CA THR A 462 -16.62 -6.31 -9.38
C THR A 462 -16.94 -6.67 -10.84
N PRO A 463 -16.19 -6.19 -11.86
CA PRO A 463 -16.43 -6.59 -13.25
C PRO A 463 -16.27 -8.10 -13.50
N SER A 464 -15.45 -8.77 -12.71
CA SER A 464 -15.20 -10.20 -12.82
C SER A 464 -16.34 -11.03 -12.27
N LEU A 465 -17.13 -10.48 -11.33
CA LEU A 465 -18.38 -11.10 -10.90
C LEU A 465 -19.41 -11.10 -12.05
N ASP A 466 -19.50 -10.02 -12.82
CA ASP A 466 -20.37 -9.97 -14.01
C ASP A 466 -19.93 -10.97 -15.09
N GLU A 467 -18.63 -11.19 -15.24
CA GLU A 467 -18.09 -12.23 -16.12
C GLU A 467 -18.42 -13.64 -15.60
N MET A 468 -18.39 -13.88 -14.28
CA MET A 468 -18.87 -15.16 -13.70
C MET A 468 -20.36 -15.39 -13.97
N VAL A 469 -21.20 -14.34 -13.83
CA VAL A 469 -22.62 -14.40 -14.19
C VAL A 469 -22.80 -14.72 -15.68
N THR A 470 -21.93 -14.18 -16.53
CA THR A 470 -21.92 -14.45 -17.96
C THR A 470 -21.57 -15.91 -18.25
N VAL A 471 -20.55 -16.47 -17.57
CA VAL A 471 -20.21 -17.90 -17.68
C VAL A 471 -21.39 -18.77 -17.25
N ALA A 472 -22.02 -18.48 -16.12
CA ALA A 472 -23.19 -19.23 -15.63
C ALA A 472 -24.37 -19.19 -16.61
N SER A 473 -24.68 -18.00 -17.14
CA SER A 473 -25.76 -17.82 -18.13
C SER A 473 -25.48 -18.59 -19.42
N GLU A 474 -24.22 -18.63 -19.83
CA GLU A 474 -23.79 -19.31 -21.05
C GLU A 474 -23.75 -20.83 -20.86
N MET A 475 -23.40 -21.32 -19.67
CA MET A 475 -23.53 -22.74 -19.30
C MET A 475 -24.98 -23.22 -19.44
N GLU A 476 -25.94 -22.45 -18.94
CA GLU A 476 -27.37 -22.77 -19.07
C GLU A 476 -27.82 -22.75 -20.54
N ARG A 477 -27.45 -21.70 -21.29
CA ARG A 477 -27.77 -21.57 -22.73
C ARG A 477 -27.22 -22.74 -23.56
N GLN A 478 -26.03 -23.22 -23.21
CA GLN A 478 -25.33 -24.30 -23.91
C GLN A 478 -25.62 -25.70 -23.35
N GLY A 479 -26.47 -25.81 -22.34
CA GLY A 479 -26.95 -27.08 -21.79
C GLY A 479 -25.93 -27.85 -20.96
N PHE A 480 -25.02 -27.17 -20.27
CA PHE A 480 -24.12 -27.81 -19.30
C PHE A 480 -24.92 -28.30 -18.08
N THR A 481 -24.55 -29.48 -17.58
CA THR A 481 -25.19 -30.11 -16.42
C THR A 481 -24.23 -30.26 -15.23
N CYS A 482 -22.95 -29.97 -15.41
CA CYS A 482 -21.97 -29.96 -14.33
C CYS A 482 -22.13 -28.71 -13.46
N PRO A 483 -21.82 -28.78 -12.15
CA PRO A 483 -21.84 -27.62 -11.27
C PRO A 483 -20.78 -26.57 -11.66
N LEU A 484 -21.13 -25.31 -11.39
CA LEU A 484 -20.24 -24.15 -11.39
C LEU A 484 -19.88 -23.76 -9.96
#